data_AF-A0A959T806-F1
#
_entry.id   AF-A0A959T806-F1
#
_cell.length_a   1.000
_cell.length_b   1.000
_cell.length_c   1.000
_cell.angle_alpha   90.00
_cell.angle_beta   90.00
_cell.angle_gamma   90.00
#
_symmetry.space_group_name_H-M   'P 1'
#
loop_
_entity.id
_entity.type
_entity.pdbx_description
1 polymer ?
#
loop_
_entity_poly.entity_id
_entity_poly.type
_entity_poly.pdbx_seq_one_letter_code
_entity_poly.pdbx_strand_id
1 'polypeptide(L)'
;VEQSATGELALFDAAGGPVPAFDTVAVQDLVLQFRDLHFEGFERKLSGPQRDSIMNSLPARVVRVRDREGNEQEQSFFVKAPYPGETNLEGELIQQDLDRMYTVVQDTSLVLVQRHLFDRIVPALDDLR
;
A
#
# COMPACT_ATOMS: atom_id res chain seq x y z
N VAL A 1 -8.91 6.35 -9.99
CA VAL A 1 -9.70 7.53 -9.56
C VAL A 1 -9.00 8.76 -10.08
N GLU A 2 -9.74 9.72 -10.63
CA GLU A 2 -9.25 11.06 -10.96
C GLU A 2 -9.98 12.10 -10.10
N GLN A 3 -9.29 13.16 -9.70
CA GLN A 3 -9.87 14.28 -8.98
C GLN A 3 -9.56 15.61 -9.68
N SER A 4 -10.60 16.36 -10.04
CA SER A 4 -10.48 17.67 -10.69
C SER A 4 -9.98 18.76 -9.72
N ALA A 5 -9.57 19.93 -10.24
CA ALA A 5 -9.13 21.05 -9.41
C ALA A 5 -10.22 21.58 -8.46
N THR A 6 -11.50 21.41 -8.83
CA THR A 6 -12.66 21.77 -8.02
C THR A 6 -13.09 20.66 -7.06
N GLY A 7 -12.41 19.50 -7.07
CA GLY A 7 -12.65 18.37 -6.17
C GLY A 7 -13.62 17.32 -6.71
N GLU A 8 -14.09 17.44 -7.95
CA GLU A 8 -14.97 16.45 -8.57
C GLU A 8 -14.21 15.14 -8.82
N LEU A 9 -14.85 14.02 -8.51
CA LEU A 9 -14.27 12.68 -8.60
C LEU A 9 -14.77 11.95 -9.85
N ALA A 10 -13.87 11.20 -10.48
CA ALA A 10 -14.20 10.21 -11.50
C ALA A 10 -13.58 8.86 -11.15
N LEU A 11 -14.37 7.79 -11.23
CA LEU A 11 -13.94 6.42 -11.00
C LEU A 11 -13.86 5.67 -12.32
N PHE A 12 -12.80 4.88 -12.48
CA PHE A 12 -12.54 4.07 -13.68
C PHE A 12 -12.25 2.63 -13.24
N ASP A 13 -12.67 1.66 -14.05
CA ASP A 13 -12.31 0.26 -13.86
C ASP A 13 -10.87 -0.04 -14.35
N ALA A 14 -10.44 -1.29 -14.21
CA ALA A 14 -9.10 -1.72 -14.62
C ALA A 14 -8.85 -1.62 -16.15
N ALA A 15 -9.91 -1.56 -16.97
CA ALA A 15 -9.81 -1.37 -18.41
C ALA A 15 -9.84 0.13 -18.81
N GLY A 16 -9.98 1.04 -17.84
CA GLY A 16 -10.12 2.48 -18.07
C GLY A 16 -11.54 2.91 -18.43
N GLY A 17 -12.54 2.02 -18.31
CA GLY A 17 -13.95 2.36 -18.50
C GLY A 17 -14.47 3.20 -17.34
N PRO A 18 -15.25 4.27 -17.58
CA PRO A 18 -15.86 5.04 -16.50
C PRO A 18 -16.87 4.17 -15.74
N VAL A 19 -16.85 4.25 -14.41
CA VAL A 19 -17.83 3.59 -13.54
C VAL A 19 -18.94 4.60 -13.21
N PRO A 20 -20.13 4.52 -13.84
CA PRO A 20 -21.22 5.42 -13.52
C PRO A 20 -21.83 5.06 -12.16
N ALA A 21 -22.32 6.08 -11.43
CA ALA A 21 -23.01 5.93 -10.14
C ALA A 21 -22.18 5.11 -9.12
N PHE A 22 -21.13 5.73 -8.59
CA PHE A 22 -20.30 5.19 -7.52
C PHE A 22 -20.53 5.98 -6.22
N ASP A 23 -20.19 5.39 -5.08
CA ASP A 23 -20.23 6.09 -3.80
C ASP A 23 -19.12 7.15 -3.74
N THR A 24 -19.50 8.41 -3.94
CA THR A 24 -18.56 9.53 -3.96
C THR A 24 -17.92 9.79 -2.59
N VAL A 25 -18.60 9.44 -1.49
CA VAL A 25 -18.06 9.53 -0.14
C VAL A 25 -17.00 8.46 0.05
N ALA A 26 -17.28 7.21 -0.33
CA ALA A 26 -16.31 6.11 -0.24
C ALA A 26 -15.06 6.37 -1.09
N VAL A 27 -15.22 6.88 -2.31
CA VAL A 27 -14.09 7.24 -3.17
C VAL A 27 -13.32 8.45 -2.61
N GLN A 28 -14.00 9.44 -2.03
CA GLN A 28 -13.34 10.55 -1.37
C GLN A 28 -12.52 10.08 -0.16
N ASP A 29 -13.09 9.23 0.68
CA ASP A 29 -12.41 8.65 1.84
C ASP A 29 -11.19 7.83 1.41
N LEU A 30 -11.29 7.05 0.32
CA LEU A 30 -10.15 6.35 -0.27
C LEU A 30 -9.04 7.33 -0.67
N VAL A 31 -9.37 8.41 -1.38
CA VAL A 31 -8.38 9.43 -1.80
C VAL A 31 -7.75 10.11 -0.60
N LEU A 32 -8.53 10.41 0.44
CA LEU A 32 -8.04 11.05 1.66
C LEU A 32 -7.06 10.17 2.44
N GLN A 33 -7.22 8.84 2.40
CA GLN A 33 -6.26 7.93 3.05
C GLN A 33 -4.84 8.06 2.50
N PHE A 34 -4.65 8.42 1.23
CA PHE A 34 -3.31 8.65 0.66
C PHE A 34 -2.60 9.87 1.25
N ARG A 35 -3.32 10.80 1.89
CA ARG A 35 -2.73 11.99 2.52
C ARG A 35 -2.07 11.70 3.86
N ASP A 36 -2.42 10.59 4.50
CA ASP A 36 -1.99 10.26 5.87
C ASP A 36 -1.29 8.89 5.92
N LEU A 37 -0.38 8.66 4.97
CA LEU A 37 0.45 7.45 4.94
C LEU A 37 1.86 7.78 5.39
N HIS A 38 2.27 7.13 6.48
CA HIS A 38 3.58 7.31 7.08
C HIS A 38 4.24 5.94 7.27
N PHE A 39 5.58 5.92 7.23
CA PHE A 39 6.34 4.76 7.67
C PHE A 39 6.55 4.81 9.19
N GLU A 40 6.58 3.65 9.84
CA GLU A 40 6.85 3.53 11.29
C GLU A 40 8.31 3.83 11.62
N GLY A 41 9.22 3.40 10.75
CA GLY A 41 10.65 3.63 10.91
C GLY A 41 11.49 2.92 9.86
N PHE A 42 12.79 3.24 9.88
CA PHE A 42 13.78 2.56 9.05
C PHE A 42 14.07 1.15 9.57
N GLU A 43 14.15 0.17 8.67
CA GLU A 43 14.59 -1.17 9.01
C GLU A 43 16.12 -1.19 9.16
N ARG A 44 16.58 -1.39 10.40
CA ARG A 44 18.01 -1.34 10.76
C ARG A 44 18.58 -2.69 11.20
N LYS A 45 17.72 -3.68 11.45
CA LYS A 45 18.11 -4.99 11.99
C LYS A 45 18.49 -5.98 10.89
N LEU A 46 17.99 -5.79 9.67
CA LEU A 46 18.36 -6.61 8.53
C LEU A 46 19.77 -6.30 8.04
N SER A 47 20.53 -7.36 7.77
CA SER A 47 21.80 -7.31 7.05
C SER A 47 21.60 -6.87 5.60
N GLY A 48 22.67 -6.42 4.93
CA GLY A 48 22.64 -6.06 3.50
C GLY A 48 22.03 -7.16 2.61
N PRO A 49 22.52 -8.41 2.67
CA PRO A 49 21.98 -9.50 1.87
C PRO A 49 20.49 -9.79 2.12
N GLN A 50 20.01 -9.61 3.36
CA GLN A 50 18.58 -9.78 3.65
C GLN A 50 17.73 -8.67 3.04
N ARG A 51 18.22 -7.42 3.05
CA ARG A 51 17.53 -6.30 2.39
C ARG A 51 17.49 -6.51 0.88
N ASP A 52 18.62 -6.87 0.29
CA ASP A 52 18.72 -7.15 -1.15
C ASP A 52 17.77 -8.29 -1.55
N SER A 53 17.69 -9.33 -0.72
CA SER A 53 16.75 -10.43 -0.96
C SER A 53 15.29 -9.98 -0.94
N ILE A 54 14.90 -9.06 -0.05
CA ILE A 54 13.52 -8.54 0.02
C ILE A 54 13.25 -7.64 -1.19
N MET A 55 14.16 -6.70 -1.49
CA MET A 55 13.98 -5.73 -2.58
C MET A 55 13.96 -6.38 -3.97
N ASN A 56 14.59 -7.56 -4.12
CA ASN A 56 14.56 -8.36 -5.36
C ASN A 56 13.47 -9.44 -5.38
N SER A 57 12.63 -9.54 -4.34
CA SER A 57 11.51 -10.49 -4.31
C SER A 57 10.29 -9.93 -5.04
N LEU A 58 9.30 -10.79 -5.33
CA LEU A 58 8.02 -10.34 -5.89
C LEU A 58 7.28 -9.46 -4.87
N PRO A 59 6.92 -8.21 -5.21
CA PRO A 59 6.10 -7.38 -4.33
C PRO A 59 4.75 -8.05 -4.05
N ALA A 60 4.28 -7.93 -2.81
CA ALA A 60 2.93 -8.33 -2.44
C ALA A 60 1.88 -7.40 -3.07
N ARG A 61 2.22 -6.10 -3.18
CA ARG A 61 1.37 -5.05 -3.76
C ARG A 61 2.24 -3.98 -4.40
N VAL A 62 1.68 -3.33 -5.42
CA VAL A 62 2.28 -2.17 -6.09
C VAL A 62 1.23 -1.07 -6.17
N VAL A 63 1.59 0.13 -5.70
CA VAL A 63 0.75 1.32 -5.79
C VAL A 63 1.44 2.29 -6.72
N ARG A 64 0.75 2.73 -7.76
CA ARG A 64 1.24 3.76 -8.69
C ARG A 64 0.35 4.99 -8.60
N VAL A 65 0.97 6.14 -8.35
CA VAL A 65 0.31 7.44 -8.26
C VAL A 65 0.90 8.32 -9.35
N ARG A 66 0.03 8.95 -10.15
CA ARG A 66 0.42 9.99 -11.11
C ARG A 66 -0.21 11.30 -10.67
N ASP A 67 0.59 12.35 -10.52
CA ASP A 67 0.08 13.68 -10.22
C ASP A 67 -0.41 14.41 -11.49
N ARG A 68 -0.93 15.62 -11.31
CA ARG A 68 -1.45 16.45 -12.41
C ARG A 68 -0.38 17.00 -13.34
N GLU A 69 0.87 17.05 -12.88
CA GLU A 69 2.02 17.47 -13.69
C GLU A 69 2.57 16.30 -14.51
N GLY A 70 2.03 15.10 -14.30
CA GLY A 70 2.45 13.87 -14.97
C GLY A 70 3.61 13.16 -14.27
N ASN A 71 4.01 13.62 -13.08
CA ASN A 71 5.02 12.92 -12.31
C ASN A 71 4.42 11.62 -11.78
N GLU A 72 5.11 10.51 -12.01
CA GLU A 72 4.72 9.20 -11.51
C GLU A 72 5.58 8.81 -10.31
N GLN A 73 4.93 8.26 -9.31
CA GLN A 73 5.57 7.55 -8.21
C GLN A 73 5.01 6.14 -8.15
N GLU A 74 5.90 5.16 -8.06
CA GLU A 74 5.54 3.77 -7.86
C GLU A 74 6.14 3.31 -6.54
N GLN A 75 5.31 2.65 -5.74
CA GLN A 75 5.72 2.08 -4.47
C GLN A 75 5.38 0.60 -4.42
N SER A 76 6.43 -0.22 -4.27
CA SER A 76 6.32 -1.66 -4.05
C SER A 76 6.32 -1.99 -2.56
N PHE A 77 5.43 -2.88 -2.14
CA PHE A 77 5.31 -3.36 -0.76
C PHE A 77 5.66 -4.84 -0.68
N PHE A 78 6.44 -5.23 0.31
CA PHE A 78 6.94 -6.59 0.49
C PHE A 78 6.48 -7.18 1.82
N VAL A 79 6.26 -8.49 1.83
CA VAL A 79 5.88 -9.23 3.05
C VAL A 79 7.02 -9.17 4.05
N LYS A 80 6.70 -8.89 5.31
CA LYS A 80 7.63 -9.03 6.42
C LYS A 80 7.45 -10.41 7.06
N ALA A 81 8.57 -11.09 7.30
CA ALA A 81 8.58 -12.33 8.08
C ALA A 81 8.25 -12.04 9.56
N PRO A 82 7.51 -12.94 10.22
CA PRO A 82 7.18 -12.80 11.62
C PRO A 82 8.42 -13.00 12.50
N TYR A 83 8.34 -12.58 13.75
CA TYR A 83 9.37 -12.92 14.73
C TYR A 83 9.34 -14.43 15.03
N PRO A 84 10.48 -15.03 15.40
CA PRO A 84 10.52 -16.45 15.77
C PRO A 84 9.54 -16.76 16.90
N GLY A 85 8.62 -17.69 16.66
CA GLY A 85 7.61 -18.12 17.64
C GLY A 85 6.39 -17.21 17.77
N GLU A 86 6.22 -16.23 16.88
CA GLU A 86 5.04 -15.37 16.87
C GLU A 86 3.79 -16.16 16.44
N THR A 87 2.67 -15.91 17.12
CA THR A 87 1.40 -16.63 16.92
C THR A 87 0.22 -15.68 16.73
N ASN A 88 -0.87 -16.17 16.13
CA ASN A 88 -2.15 -15.48 16.11
C ASN A 88 -2.87 -15.57 17.47
N LEU A 89 -4.09 -15.05 17.53
CA LEU A 89 -4.93 -15.04 18.73
C LEU A 89 -5.31 -16.45 19.20
N GLU A 90 -5.30 -17.41 18.27
CA GLU A 90 -5.60 -18.83 18.47
C GLU A 90 -4.37 -19.64 18.91
N GLY A 91 -3.19 -19.02 18.97
CA GLY A 91 -1.92 -19.66 19.36
C GLY A 91 -1.23 -20.41 18.23
N GLU A 92 -1.66 -20.24 16.99
CA GLU A 92 -1.05 -20.85 15.80
C GLU A 92 0.09 -19.99 15.28
N LEU A 93 1.19 -20.62 14.85
CA LEU A 93 2.34 -19.92 14.28
C LEU A 93 1.94 -19.18 13.00
N ILE A 94 2.21 -17.87 12.97
CA ILE A 94 1.99 -17.05 11.78
C ILE A 94 3.14 -17.23 10.78
N GLN A 95 2.82 -17.10 9.49
CA GLN A 95 3.79 -17.22 8.39
C GLN A 95 4.29 -15.86 7.88
N GLN A 96 3.57 -14.80 8.21
CA GLN A 96 3.85 -13.42 7.83
C GLN A 96 3.45 -12.50 8.98
N ASP A 97 4.15 -11.38 9.12
CA ASP A 97 3.77 -10.32 10.04
C ASP A 97 2.39 -9.77 9.63
N LEU A 98 1.47 -9.78 10.59
CA LEU A 98 0.07 -9.36 10.38
C LEU A 98 -0.11 -7.84 10.51
N ASP A 99 0.84 -7.16 11.17
CA ASP A 99 0.74 -5.74 11.49
C ASP A 99 1.60 -4.88 10.56
N ARG A 100 2.73 -5.42 10.07
CA ARG A 100 3.75 -4.65 9.35
C ARG A 100 4.13 -5.24 7.99
N MET A 101 4.49 -4.37 7.07
CA MET A 101 5.10 -4.70 5.78
C MET A 101 6.36 -3.86 5.55
N TYR A 102 7.14 -4.25 4.54
CA TYR A 102 8.28 -3.46 4.07
C TYR A 102 7.92 -2.64 2.85
N THR A 103 8.57 -1.49 2.71
CA THR A 103 8.57 -0.69 1.49
C THR A 103 9.91 0.04 1.34
N VAL A 104 10.19 0.61 0.17
CA VAL A 104 11.47 1.27 -0.12
C VAL A 104 11.24 2.75 -0.41
N VAL A 105 11.85 3.63 0.37
CA VAL A 105 11.84 5.07 0.11
C VAL A 105 13.19 5.52 -0.44
N GLN A 106 13.18 6.48 -1.37
CA GLN A 106 14.38 7.03 -2.00
C GLN A 106 15.31 5.93 -2.55
N ASP A 107 14.71 4.94 -3.20
CA ASP A 107 15.35 3.82 -3.92
C ASP A 107 16.26 2.89 -3.10
N THR A 108 16.53 3.19 -1.83
CA THR A 108 17.60 2.53 -1.07
C THR A 108 17.24 2.26 0.39
N SER A 109 16.26 2.98 0.94
CA SER A 109 15.93 2.89 2.36
C SER A 109 14.72 1.99 2.56
N LEU A 110 14.98 0.77 3.05
CA LEU A 110 13.93 -0.13 3.49
C LEU A 110 13.29 0.40 4.79
N VAL A 111 11.99 0.62 4.76
CA VAL A 111 11.21 1.12 5.90
C VAL A 111 10.05 0.17 6.22
N LEU A 112 9.58 0.24 7.46
CA LEU A 112 8.42 -0.47 7.96
C LEU A 112 7.16 0.38 7.79
N VAL A 113 6.07 -0.23 7.35
CA VAL A 113 4.75 0.40 7.25
C VAL A 113 3.69 -0.45 7.89
N GLN A 114 2.60 0.17 8.33
CA GLN A 114 1.45 -0.52 8.92
C GLN A 114 0.59 -1.19 7.87
N ARG A 115 0.53 -2.52 7.91
CA ARG A 115 -0.21 -3.33 6.93
C ARG A 115 -1.66 -2.90 6.82
N HIS A 116 -2.35 -2.71 7.94
CA HIS A 116 -3.77 -2.35 7.95
C HIS A 116 -4.08 -1.00 7.29
N LEU A 117 -3.19 -0.01 7.37
CA LEU A 117 -3.37 1.28 6.67
C LEU A 117 -3.20 1.12 5.16
N PHE A 118 -2.17 0.38 4.74
CA PHE A 118 -1.88 0.18 3.33
C PHE A 118 -2.82 -0.82 2.66
N ASP A 119 -3.43 -1.72 3.44
CA ASP A 119 -4.45 -2.64 2.92
C ASP A 119 -5.74 -1.91 2.56
N ARG A 120 -6.09 -0.82 3.27
CA ARG A 120 -7.30 -0.01 3.02
C ARG A 120 -7.22 0.86 1.76
N ILE A 121 -6.03 1.25 1.33
CA ILE A 121 -5.84 2.04 0.10
C ILE A 121 -5.85 1.21 -1.18
N VAL A 122 -6.05 -0.11 -1.07
CA VAL A 122 -6.21 -1.03 -2.20
C VAL A 122 -7.54 -1.77 -2.07
N PRO A 123 -8.69 -1.06 -2.06
CA PRO A 123 -10.00 -1.69 -1.91
C PRO A 123 -10.40 -2.47 -3.18
N ALA A 124 -11.35 -3.40 -3.03
CA ALA A 124 -11.99 -4.00 -4.19
C ALA A 124 -12.92 -2.97 -4.86
N LEU A 125 -13.16 -3.12 -6.17
CA LEU A 125 -14.04 -2.19 -6.90
C LEU A 125 -15.47 -2.20 -6.33
N ASP A 126 -15.93 -3.34 -5.83
CA ASP A 126 -17.26 -3.45 -5.22
C ASP A 126 -17.38 -2.70 -3.89
N ASP A 127 -16.27 -2.41 -3.21
CA ASP A 127 -16.27 -1.56 -2.00
C ASP A 127 -16.49 -0.07 -2.33
N LEU A 128 -16.45 0.30 -3.62
CA LEU A 128 -16.52 1.68 -4.11
C LEU A 128 -17.80 1.98 -4.91
N ARG A 129 -18.72 1.01 -5.01
CA ARG A 129 -19.96 1.10 -5.80
C ARG A 129 -21.16 1.47 -4.96
#